data_AF-A0A9W7S421-F1
#
_entry.id   AF-A0A9W7S421-F1
#
_cell.length_a   1.000
_cell.length_b   1.000
_cell.length_c   1.000
_cell.angle_alpha   90.00
_cell.angle_beta   90.00
_cell.angle_gamma   90.00
#
_symmetry.space_group_name_H-M   'P 1'
#
loop_
_entity.id
_entity.type
_entity.pdbx_description
1 polymer ?
#
loop_
_entity_poly.entity_id
_entity_poly.type
_entity_poly.pdbx_seq_one_letter_code
_entity_poly.pdbx_strand_id
1 'polypeptide(L)'
;MLEMWFPNPSFQAILGDGIAVQQGIYYPTLFIIYFLIYTFMTYAYYLVDFRLPGTKGTKVMLYVISELLVFLVYRAEPMPHLVETDWMINPVKAILIFMIQGQLIYRLMARQRLMYKPKPFFYTRGLRVYILVFAIMRLVAYLGLDIYGADDGQLPVAILWSGIMGLSIGLSFGAIQRYIIRQNHIGKTNQFALQFFAWIAVANYAMMYLRYDVGIFDLLARLGLDIAAVWIATFIVLHWQINERTPVYPLDTNSQI
;
A
#
# COMPACT_ATOMS: atom_id res chain seq x y z
N MET A 1 -2.88 -20.98 5.44
CA MET A 1 -3.42 -21.20 6.80
C MET A 1 -4.73 -20.45 7.02
N LEU A 2 -4.77 -19.11 7.06
CA LEU A 2 -6.03 -18.38 7.28
C LEU A 2 -7.11 -18.61 6.20
N GLU A 3 -6.73 -18.78 4.93
CA GLU A 3 -7.72 -19.17 3.91
C GLU A 3 -8.22 -20.61 4.03
N MET A 4 -7.48 -21.51 4.67
CA MET A 4 -7.97 -22.87 4.95
C MET A 4 -8.96 -22.88 6.12
N TRP A 5 -8.80 -21.94 7.07
CA TRP A 5 -9.64 -21.84 8.27
C TRP A 5 -10.88 -20.97 8.03
N PHE A 6 -10.76 -20.01 7.11
CA PHE A 6 -11.85 -19.17 6.64
C PHE A 6 -11.85 -19.22 5.10
N PRO A 7 -12.34 -20.32 4.48
CA PRO A 7 -12.44 -20.37 3.03
C PRO A 7 -13.35 -19.24 2.57
N ASN A 8 -12.89 -18.46 1.58
CA ASN A 8 -13.81 -17.55 0.90
C ASN A 8 -14.79 -18.42 0.13
N PRO A 9 -16.11 -18.22 0.29
CA PRO A 9 -17.11 -19.00 -0.42
C PRO A 9 -17.21 -18.60 -1.90
N SER A 10 -16.23 -17.88 -2.46
CA SER A 10 -16.35 -17.21 -3.76
C SER A 10 -16.69 -18.19 -4.88
N PHE A 11 -18.00 -18.20 -5.14
CA PHE A 11 -18.71 -18.79 -6.24
C PHE A 11 -18.19 -18.19 -7.55
N GLN A 12 -17.83 -19.04 -8.50
CA GLN A 12 -17.37 -18.74 -9.85
C GLN A 12 -18.49 -18.11 -10.69
N ALA A 13 -18.86 -16.87 -10.43
CA ALA A 13 -19.90 -16.23 -11.24
C ALA A 13 -19.35 -15.67 -12.56
N ILE A 14 -18.10 -15.20 -12.61
CA ILE A 14 -17.59 -14.38 -13.74
C ILE A 14 -16.18 -14.75 -14.23
N LEU A 15 -15.23 -15.09 -13.34
CA LEU A 15 -13.88 -15.53 -13.72
C LEU A 15 -13.66 -17.00 -13.38
N GLY A 16 -13.02 -17.73 -14.30
CA GLY A 16 -12.62 -19.12 -14.08
C GLY A 16 -11.52 -19.26 -13.04
N ASP A 17 -11.32 -20.49 -12.56
CA ASP A 17 -10.23 -20.81 -11.64
C ASP A 17 -8.88 -20.64 -12.32
N GLY A 18 -7.94 -19.99 -11.65
CA GLY A 18 -6.56 -19.92 -12.11
C GLY A 18 -5.85 -21.29 -12.09
N ILE A 19 -4.75 -21.41 -12.83
CA ILE A 19 -3.97 -22.65 -12.99
C ILE A 19 -3.61 -23.28 -11.64
N ALA A 20 -3.25 -22.46 -10.64
CA ALA A 20 -2.85 -22.96 -9.32
C ALA A 20 -4.00 -23.60 -8.54
N VAL A 21 -5.24 -23.13 -8.74
CA VAL A 21 -6.45 -23.72 -8.14
C VAL A 21 -6.80 -25.03 -8.86
N GLN A 22 -6.79 -25.02 -10.19
CA GLN A 22 -7.06 -26.21 -11.02
C GLN A 22 -6.09 -27.36 -10.71
N GLN A 23 -4.82 -27.05 -10.43
CA GLN A 23 -3.79 -28.03 -10.07
C GLN A 23 -3.76 -28.38 -8.57
N GLY A 24 -4.62 -27.79 -7.73
CA GLY A 24 -4.66 -28.05 -6.29
C GLY A 24 -3.45 -27.51 -5.49
N ILE A 25 -2.60 -26.69 -6.10
CA ILE A 25 -1.37 -26.13 -5.49
C ILE A 25 -1.52 -24.68 -5.03
N TYR A 26 -2.72 -24.12 -5.07
CA TYR A 26 -3.01 -22.72 -4.71
C TYR A 26 -2.46 -22.32 -3.34
N TYR A 27 -2.87 -23.02 -2.28
CA TYR A 27 -2.46 -22.66 -0.92
C TYR A 27 -0.95 -22.73 -0.63
N PRO A 28 -0.21 -23.80 -1.01
CA PRO A 28 1.23 -23.85 -0.79
C PRO A 28 1.96 -22.77 -1.62
N THR A 29 1.52 -22.53 -2.85
CA THR A 29 2.11 -21.49 -3.73
C THR A 29 1.89 -20.10 -3.16
N LEU A 30 0.65 -19.80 -2.74
CA LEU A 30 0.30 -18.53 -2.11
C LEU A 30 1.11 -18.32 -0.82
N PHE A 31 1.29 -19.36 0.00
CA PHE A 31 2.10 -19.26 1.22
C PHE A 31 3.56 -18.87 0.93
N ILE A 32 4.21 -19.50 -0.05
CA ILE A 32 5.60 -19.20 -0.42
C ILE A 32 5.73 -17.76 -0.93
N ILE A 33 4.83 -17.36 -1.83
CA ILE A 33 4.85 -16.02 -2.42
C ILE A 33 4.57 -14.96 -1.36
N TYR A 34 3.55 -15.15 -0.52
CA TYR A 34 3.22 -14.21 0.55
C TYR A 34 4.33 -14.16 1.61
N PHE A 35 4.96 -15.28 1.96
CA PHE A 35 6.09 -15.26 2.89
C PHE A 35 7.21 -14.34 2.39
N LEU A 36 7.55 -14.42 1.10
CA LEU A 36 8.54 -13.54 0.48
C LEU A 36 8.08 -12.08 0.45
N ILE A 37 6.84 -11.82 0.05
CA ILE A 37 6.29 -10.46 -0.02
C ILE A 37 6.24 -9.80 1.36
N TYR A 38 5.69 -10.48 2.36
CA TYR A 38 5.63 -9.97 3.73
C TYR A 38 7.01 -9.78 4.36
N THR A 39 8.02 -10.56 3.93
CA THR A 39 9.42 -10.33 4.31
C THR A 39 9.92 -8.98 3.77
N PHE A 40 9.65 -8.67 2.50
CA PHE A 40 10.03 -7.38 1.91
C PHE A 40 9.23 -6.20 2.47
N MET A 41 7.93 -6.37 2.73
CA MET A 41 7.11 -5.38 3.45
C MET A 41 7.68 -5.13 4.85
N THR A 42 8.06 -6.19 5.56
CA THR A 42 8.72 -6.06 6.87
C THR A 42 10.09 -5.39 6.77
N TYR A 43 10.88 -5.69 5.73
CA TYR A 43 12.16 -5.01 5.47
C TYR A 43 11.96 -3.51 5.23
N ALA A 44 10.87 -3.11 4.60
CA ALA A 44 10.57 -1.70 4.34
C ALA A 44 10.37 -0.88 5.64
N TYR A 45 10.02 -1.51 6.76
CA TYR A 45 10.05 -0.87 8.08
C TYR A 45 11.44 -0.33 8.44
N TYR A 46 12.51 -1.06 8.10
CA TYR A 46 13.89 -0.61 8.36
C TYR A 46 14.20 0.71 7.66
N LEU A 47 13.59 0.94 6.50
CA LEU A 47 13.74 2.16 5.70
C LEU A 47 13.05 3.38 6.32
N VAL A 48 12.28 3.19 7.40
CA VAL A 48 11.47 4.20 8.09
C VAL A 48 11.85 4.31 9.58
N ASP A 49 12.23 3.22 10.25
CA ASP A 49 12.39 3.13 11.72
C ASP A 49 13.39 4.12 12.32
N PHE A 50 14.52 4.37 11.65
CA PHE A 50 15.61 5.15 12.23
C PHE A 50 15.22 6.59 12.64
N ARG A 51 14.10 7.10 12.13
CA ARG A 51 13.65 8.48 12.29
C ARG A 51 12.26 8.63 12.89
N LEU A 52 11.51 7.53 13.09
CA LEU A 52 10.20 7.57 13.74
C LEU A 52 10.35 7.97 15.22
N PRO A 53 9.70 9.04 15.71
CA PRO A 53 9.73 9.43 17.12
C PRO A 53 8.76 8.60 17.95
N GLY A 54 9.04 8.44 19.25
CA GLY A 54 8.13 7.82 20.21
C GLY A 54 8.50 6.39 20.61
N THR A 55 7.58 5.73 21.31
CA THR A 55 7.77 4.37 21.84
C THR A 55 7.80 3.35 20.71
N LYS A 56 8.41 2.19 20.95
CA LYS A 56 8.43 1.08 19.97
C LYS A 56 7.03 0.77 19.42
N GLY A 57 6.03 0.73 20.30
CA GLY A 57 4.64 0.44 19.93
C GLY A 57 4.06 1.47 18.95
N THR A 58 4.23 2.76 19.22
CA THR A 58 3.69 3.82 18.35
C THR A 58 4.29 3.78 16.95
N LYS A 59 5.61 3.52 16.83
CA LYS A 59 6.29 3.42 15.53
C LYS A 59 5.75 2.28 14.69
N VAL A 60 5.65 1.10 15.31
CA VAL A 60 5.15 -0.11 14.66
C VAL A 60 3.70 0.09 14.23
N MET A 61 2.88 0.65 15.12
CA MET A 61 1.46 0.89 14.84
C MET A 61 1.29 1.85 13.64
N LEU A 62 2.02 2.97 13.61
CA LEU A 62 1.93 3.93 12.49
C LEU A 62 2.31 3.28 11.16
N TYR A 63 3.39 2.50 11.14
CA TYR A 63 3.85 1.82 9.94
C TYR A 63 2.84 0.77 9.46
N VAL A 64 2.42 -0.12 10.36
CA VAL A 64 1.49 -1.22 10.05
C VAL A 64 0.12 -0.68 9.62
N ILE A 65 -0.39 0.38 10.27
CA ILE A 65 -1.64 1.01 9.85
C ILE A 65 -1.50 1.61 8.44
N SER A 66 -0.34 2.19 8.12
CA SER A 66 -0.09 2.76 6.79
C SER A 66 -0.08 1.69 5.70
N GLU A 67 0.47 0.49 5.96
CA GLU A 67 0.39 -0.64 5.03
C GLU A 67 -1.03 -1.22 4.96
N LEU A 68 -1.65 -1.46 6.12
CA LEU A 68 -2.98 -2.05 6.24
C LEU A 68 -4.04 -1.20 5.53
N LEU A 69 -3.97 0.13 5.66
CA LEU A 69 -4.89 1.05 4.98
C LEU A 69 -4.88 0.83 3.46
N VAL A 70 -3.70 0.81 2.85
CA VAL A 70 -3.52 0.61 1.40
C VAL A 70 -3.97 -0.80 1.00
N PHE A 71 -3.61 -1.81 1.78
CA PHE A 71 -3.98 -3.19 1.51
C PHE A 71 -5.49 -3.43 1.58
N LEU A 72 -6.18 -2.84 2.56
CA LEU A 72 -7.63 -2.94 2.70
C LEU A 72 -8.36 -2.31 1.52
N VAL A 73 -7.91 -1.14 1.05
CA VAL A 73 -8.55 -0.46 -0.10
C VAL A 73 -8.34 -1.24 -1.39
N TYR A 74 -7.18 -1.86 -1.60
CA TYR A 74 -6.97 -2.80 -2.70
C TYR A 74 -7.93 -3.99 -2.61
N ARG A 75 -8.04 -4.58 -1.42
CA ARG A 75 -8.83 -5.79 -1.22
C ARG A 75 -10.33 -5.56 -1.31
N ALA A 76 -10.76 -4.34 -1.02
CA ALA A 76 -12.13 -3.89 -1.14
C ALA A 76 -12.45 -3.27 -2.51
N GLU A 77 -11.53 -3.31 -3.48
CA GLU A 77 -11.83 -2.88 -4.86
C GLU A 77 -13.03 -3.66 -5.38
N PRO A 78 -14.13 -2.99 -5.80
CA PRO A 78 -15.33 -3.65 -6.25
C PRO A 78 -15.03 -4.36 -7.57
N MET A 79 -14.70 -5.64 -7.47
CA MET A 79 -14.45 -6.51 -8.61
C MET A 79 -15.63 -7.45 -8.82
N PRO A 80 -15.93 -7.83 -10.07
CA PRO A 80 -17.09 -8.67 -10.40
C PRO A 80 -17.12 -10.03 -9.69
N HIS A 81 -16.00 -10.49 -9.15
CA HIS A 81 -15.85 -11.80 -8.51
C HIS A 81 -15.96 -11.79 -6.96
N LEU A 82 -16.25 -10.65 -6.33
CA LEU A 82 -16.38 -10.55 -4.88
C LEU A 82 -17.82 -10.85 -4.42
N VAL A 83 -17.99 -11.88 -3.60
CA VAL A 83 -19.28 -12.20 -2.95
C VAL A 83 -19.50 -11.30 -1.73
N GLU A 84 -20.75 -11.04 -1.35
CA GLU A 84 -21.09 -10.19 -0.19
C GLU A 84 -20.38 -10.60 1.11
N THR A 85 -20.16 -11.90 1.34
CA THR A 85 -19.45 -12.43 2.52
C THR A 85 -17.94 -12.13 2.50
N ASP A 86 -17.35 -11.99 1.32
CA ASP A 86 -15.92 -11.67 1.17
C ASP A 86 -15.60 -10.25 1.67
N TRP A 87 -16.58 -9.35 1.66
CA TRP A 87 -16.45 -7.99 2.20
C TRP A 87 -16.19 -7.97 3.70
N MET A 88 -16.63 -8.98 4.46
CA MET A 88 -16.36 -9.09 5.89
C MET A 88 -15.12 -9.95 6.17
N ILE A 89 -14.97 -11.08 5.47
CA ILE A 89 -13.90 -12.05 5.74
C ILE A 89 -12.53 -11.48 5.33
N ASN A 90 -12.44 -10.78 4.20
CA ASN A 90 -11.17 -10.28 3.68
C ASN A 90 -10.53 -9.22 4.61
N PRO A 91 -11.25 -8.21 5.13
CA PRO A 91 -10.69 -7.29 6.11
C PRO A 91 -10.23 -7.98 7.40
N VAL A 92 -10.99 -8.95 7.91
CA VAL A 92 -10.60 -9.71 9.11
C VAL A 92 -9.28 -10.44 8.90
N LYS A 93 -9.13 -11.13 7.76
CA LYS A 93 -7.86 -11.79 7.38
C LYS A 93 -6.71 -10.80 7.30
N ALA A 94 -6.92 -9.65 6.64
CA ALA A 94 -5.90 -8.61 6.53
C ALA A 94 -5.47 -8.12 7.92
N ILE A 95 -6.42 -7.75 8.79
CA ILE A 95 -6.14 -7.29 10.14
C ILE A 95 -5.30 -8.32 10.92
N LEU A 96 -5.68 -9.61 10.88
CA LEU A 96 -4.94 -10.67 11.58
C LEU A 96 -3.50 -10.80 11.06
N ILE A 97 -3.29 -10.74 9.74
CA ILE A 97 -1.94 -10.84 9.16
C ILE A 97 -1.09 -9.64 9.58
N PHE A 98 -1.63 -8.43 9.49
CA PHE A 98 -0.91 -7.20 9.88
C PHE A 98 -0.68 -7.10 11.40
N MET A 99 -1.55 -7.69 12.23
CA MET A 99 -1.30 -7.84 13.68
C MET A 99 -0.08 -8.74 13.94
N ILE A 100 0.02 -9.87 13.24
CA ILE A 100 1.18 -10.78 13.37
C ILE A 100 2.45 -10.08 12.87
N GLN A 101 2.41 -9.45 11.70
CA GLN A 101 3.53 -8.69 11.15
C GLN A 101 3.97 -7.59 12.12
N GLY A 102 3.04 -6.80 12.66
CA GLY A 102 3.32 -5.76 13.64
C GLY A 102 3.99 -6.32 14.90
N GLN A 103 3.51 -7.45 15.42
CA GLN A 103 4.12 -8.09 16.58
C GLN A 103 5.56 -8.57 16.29
N LEU A 104 5.82 -9.09 15.10
CA LEU A 104 7.16 -9.47 14.67
C LEU A 104 8.09 -8.26 14.56
N ILE A 105 7.63 -7.17 13.94
CA ILE A 105 8.40 -5.92 13.85
C ILE A 105 8.70 -5.38 15.25
N TYR A 106 7.71 -5.36 16.15
CA TYR A 106 7.86 -4.88 17.52
C TYR A 106 8.94 -5.66 18.29
N ARG A 107 8.94 -6.99 18.18
CA ARG A 107 9.86 -7.86 18.92
C ARG A 107 11.26 -7.88 18.33
N LEU A 108 11.40 -7.85 17.00
CA LEU A 108 12.66 -8.16 16.33
C LEU A 108 13.38 -6.93 15.75
N MET A 109 12.65 -5.87 15.38
CA MET A 109 13.22 -4.74 14.63
C MET A 109 13.13 -3.42 15.38
N ALA A 110 12.00 -3.14 16.03
CA ALA A 110 11.72 -1.81 16.59
C ALA A 110 12.68 -1.42 17.72
N ARG A 111 13.34 -0.26 17.56
CA ARG A 111 14.23 0.32 18.59
C ARG A 111 13.65 1.60 19.18
N GLN A 112 13.78 1.75 20.49
CA GLN A 112 13.37 2.97 21.19
C GLN A 112 14.39 4.08 20.93
N ARG A 113 13.91 5.29 20.62
CA ARG A 113 14.75 6.49 20.39
C ARG A 113 14.06 7.73 20.94
N LEU A 114 14.87 8.72 21.32
CA LEU A 114 14.38 10.02 21.79
C LEU A 114 13.52 10.70 20.71
N MET A 115 12.46 11.37 21.16
CA MET A 115 11.51 12.05 20.29
C MET A 115 12.20 13.11 19.44
N TYR A 116 12.27 12.91 18.14
CA TYR A 116 12.55 13.99 17.19
C TYR A 116 11.32 14.90 17.14
N LYS A 117 11.50 16.23 17.29
CA LYS A 117 10.39 17.20 17.22
C LYS A 117 9.62 16.99 15.92
N PRO A 118 8.32 16.64 15.97
CA PRO A 118 7.54 16.48 14.76
C PRO A 118 7.40 17.86 14.11
N LYS A 119 7.94 18.03 12.91
CA LYS A 119 7.46 19.09 12.03
C LYS A 119 6.01 18.72 11.67
N PRO A 120 5.03 19.62 11.70
CA PRO A 120 3.73 19.35 11.11
C PRO A 120 3.90 19.27 9.59
N PHE A 121 3.03 18.52 8.90
CA PHE A 121 2.36 18.96 7.67
C PHE A 121 1.66 17.77 7.03
N PHE A 122 0.37 17.68 7.30
CA PHE A 122 -0.62 17.02 6.46
C PHE A 122 -0.88 17.98 5.28
N TYR A 123 -0.37 17.67 4.09
CA TYR A 123 -0.53 18.55 2.93
C TYR A 123 -1.78 18.15 2.15
N THR A 124 -2.88 18.88 2.36
CA THR A 124 -4.17 18.61 1.69
C THR A 124 -4.06 18.66 0.15
N ARG A 125 -3.22 19.55 -0.39
CA ARG A 125 -2.95 19.60 -1.84
C ARG A 125 -2.18 18.37 -2.33
N GLY A 126 -1.30 17.81 -1.51
CA GLY A 126 -0.59 16.58 -1.83
C GLY A 126 -1.52 15.37 -1.93
N LEU A 127 -2.54 15.29 -1.07
CA LEU A 127 -3.57 14.26 -1.17
C LEU A 127 -4.33 14.35 -2.51
N ARG A 128 -4.66 15.57 -2.96
CA ARG A 128 -5.31 15.78 -4.27
C ARG A 128 -4.46 15.28 -5.43
N VAL A 129 -3.13 15.44 -5.35
CA VAL A 129 -2.21 14.91 -6.36
C VAL A 129 -2.31 13.39 -6.44
N TYR A 130 -2.26 12.69 -5.30
CA TYR A 130 -2.37 11.23 -5.31
C TYR A 130 -3.73 10.76 -5.88
N ILE A 131 -4.83 11.39 -5.47
CA ILE A 131 -6.18 11.08 -6.00
C ILE A 131 -6.21 11.24 -7.52
N LEU A 132 -5.79 12.40 -8.03
CA LEU A 132 -5.87 12.72 -9.45
C LEU A 132 -4.92 11.86 -10.29
N VAL A 133 -3.66 11.73 -9.89
CA VAL A 133 -2.68 10.94 -10.65
C VAL A 133 -3.08 9.47 -10.70
N PHE A 134 -3.54 8.90 -9.58
CA PHE A 134 -3.96 7.50 -9.56
C PHE A 134 -5.22 7.29 -10.43
N ALA A 135 -6.20 8.19 -10.35
CA ALA A 135 -7.40 8.13 -11.19
C ALA A 135 -7.11 8.28 -12.68
N ILE A 136 -6.21 9.21 -13.06
CA ILE A 136 -5.80 9.40 -14.46
C ILE A 136 -5.06 8.16 -14.97
N MET A 137 -4.12 7.62 -14.21
CA MET A 137 -3.39 6.41 -14.62
C MET A 137 -4.32 5.20 -14.74
N ARG A 138 -5.35 5.12 -13.90
CA ARG A 138 -6.37 4.07 -14.00
C ARG A 138 -7.29 4.25 -15.21
N LEU A 139 -7.67 5.49 -15.54
CA LEU A 139 -8.36 5.81 -16.79
C LEU A 139 -7.53 5.42 -18.02
N VAL A 140 -6.23 5.70 -18.01
CA VAL A 140 -5.31 5.30 -19.09
C VAL A 140 -5.22 3.77 -19.20
N ALA A 141 -5.20 3.05 -18.07
CA ALA A 141 -5.20 1.58 -18.07
C ALA A 141 -6.47 1.03 -18.76
N TYR A 142 -7.64 1.55 -18.39
CA TYR A 142 -8.92 1.04 -18.90
C TYR A 142 -9.20 1.46 -20.34
N LEU A 143 -9.01 2.74 -20.69
CA LEU A 143 -9.36 3.27 -22.01
C LEU A 143 -8.24 3.11 -23.04
N GLY A 144 -6.98 3.17 -22.59
CA GLY A 144 -5.81 3.21 -23.48
C GLY A 144 -5.18 1.86 -23.76
N LEU A 145 -5.27 0.92 -22.81
CA LEU A 145 -4.64 -0.39 -22.89
C LEU A 145 -5.64 -1.56 -22.86
N ASP A 146 -6.94 -1.26 -22.76
CA ASP A 146 -8.03 -2.25 -22.66
C ASP A 146 -7.77 -3.32 -21.58
N ILE A 147 -7.08 -2.92 -20.51
CA ILE A 147 -6.65 -3.82 -19.44
C ILE A 147 -7.85 -4.12 -18.56
N TYR A 148 -8.23 -5.41 -18.47
CA TYR A 148 -9.27 -5.97 -17.59
C TYR A 148 -10.23 -4.89 -17.06
N GLY A 149 -10.98 -4.32 -18.00
CA GLY A 149 -11.83 -3.15 -17.81
C GLY A 149 -13.14 -3.56 -17.15
N ALA A 150 -13.60 -2.74 -16.22
CA ALA A 150 -15.00 -2.76 -15.82
C ALA A 150 -15.83 -2.41 -17.07
N ASP A 151 -16.93 -3.13 -17.35
CA ASP A 151 -17.86 -2.78 -18.44
C ASP A 151 -18.21 -1.27 -18.39
N ASP A 152 -18.63 -0.65 -19.49
CA ASP A 152 -18.89 0.80 -19.58
C ASP A 152 -19.75 1.35 -18.41
N GLY A 153 -20.67 0.53 -17.87
CA GLY A 153 -21.50 0.88 -16.70
C GLY A 153 -20.76 0.90 -15.36
N GLN A 154 -19.64 0.20 -15.22
CA GLN A 154 -18.82 0.10 -14.01
C GLN A 154 -17.61 1.03 -14.01
N LEU A 155 -17.25 1.63 -15.16
CA LEU A 155 -16.12 2.56 -15.28
C LEU A 155 -16.17 3.72 -14.26
N PRO A 156 -17.31 4.42 -14.04
CA PRO A 156 -17.37 5.51 -13.06
C PRO A 156 -17.06 5.05 -11.64
N VAL A 157 -17.54 3.86 -11.25
CA VAL A 157 -17.30 3.26 -9.93
C VAL A 157 -15.83 2.88 -9.77
N ALA A 158 -15.23 2.28 -10.81
CA ALA A 158 -13.82 1.92 -10.81
C ALA A 158 -12.90 3.15 -10.69
N ILE A 159 -13.25 4.26 -11.35
CA ILE A 159 -12.49 5.51 -11.25
C ILE A 159 -12.69 6.18 -9.89
N LEU A 160 -13.91 6.21 -9.35
CA LEU A 160 -14.13 6.67 -7.98
C LEU A 160 -13.26 5.88 -6.99
N TRP A 161 -13.24 4.54 -7.13
CA TRP A 161 -12.43 3.67 -6.29
C TRP A 161 -10.93 3.94 -6.43
N SER A 162 -10.45 4.18 -7.65
CA SER A 162 -9.06 4.57 -7.90
C SER A 162 -8.70 5.89 -7.20
N GLY A 163 -9.65 6.82 -7.07
CA GLY A 163 -9.49 8.03 -6.26
C GLY A 163 -9.36 7.74 -4.76
N ILE A 164 -10.17 6.82 -4.22
CA ILE A 164 -10.07 6.34 -2.83
C ILE A 164 -8.72 5.66 -2.59
N MET A 165 -8.27 4.86 -3.55
CA MET A 165 -6.96 4.22 -3.54
C MET A 165 -5.84 5.27 -3.49
N GLY A 166 -5.87 6.27 -4.38
CA GLY A 166 -4.95 7.41 -4.35
C GLY A 166 -4.96 8.13 -3.00
N LEU A 167 -6.14 8.42 -2.43
CA LEU A 167 -6.25 9.03 -1.11
C LEU A 167 -5.57 8.18 -0.03
N SER A 168 -5.82 6.86 -0.01
CA SER A 168 -5.23 5.94 0.97
C SER A 168 -3.70 5.94 0.92
N ILE A 169 -3.12 5.91 -0.29
CA ILE A 169 -1.67 5.96 -0.53
C ILE A 169 -1.12 7.32 -0.08
N GLY A 170 -1.82 8.41 -0.40
CA GLY A 170 -1.42 9.76 -0.01
C GLY A 170 -1.43 9.97 1.50
N LEU A 171 -2.39 9.39 2.22
CA LEU A 171 -2.44 9.38 3.68
C LEU A 171 -1.25 8.60 4.27
N SER A 172 -0.99 7.39 3.75
CA SER A 172 0.16 6.58 4.16
C SER A 172 1.48 7.27 3.89
N PHE A 173 1.66 7.88 2.71
CA PHE A 173 2.82 8.72 2.41
C PHE A 173 2.91 9.86 3.41
N GLY A 174 1.84 10.64 3.59
CA GLY A 174 1.78 11.77 4.53
C GLY A 174 2.22 11.39 5.94
N ALA A 175 1.83 10.21 6.41
CA ALA A 175 2.18 9.65 7.71
C ALA A 175 3.66 9.25 7.81
N ILE A 176 4.22 8.58 6.80
CA ILE A 176 5.57 7.97 6.92
C ILE A 176 6.69 8.80 6.28
N GLN A 177 6.37 9.74 5.39
CA GLN A 177 7.33 10.39 4.49
C GLN A 177 8.49 11.10 5.20
N ARG A 178 8.30 11.59 6.42
CA ARG A 178 9.33 12.31 7.19
C ARG A 178 10.41 11.37 7.73
N TYR A 179 10.08 10.09 7.82
CA TYR A 179 10.88 9.09 8.49
C TYR A 179 11.65 8.20 7.52
N ILE A 180 11.35 8.30 6.22
CA ILE A 180 12.09 7.65 5.15
C ILE A 180 13.59 7.99 5.24
N ILE A 181 14.48 6.99 5.21
CA ILE A 181 15.93 7.18 5.40
C ILE A 181 16.50 8.16 4.37
N ARG A 182 16.15 8.01 3.09
CA ARG A 182 16.62 8.90 2.03
C ARG A 182 15.84 10.22 2.07
N GLN A 183 16.58 11.32 2.05
CA GLN A 183 16.01 12.67 2.16
C GLN A 183 16.04 13.44 0.83
N ASN A 184 16.81 12.98 -0.15
CA ASN A 184 16.73 13.51 -1.51
C ASN A 184 15.39 13.12 -2.14
N HIS A 185 14.82 13.99 -2.98
CA HIS A 185 13.49 13.79 -3.54
C HIS A 185 13.39 12.46 -4.30
N ILE A 186 14.32 12.20 -5.22
CA ILE A 186 14.35 10.96 -6.01
C ILE A 186 14.49 9.72 -5.12
N GLY A 187 15.38 9.76 -4.13
CA GLY A 187 15.59 8.63 -3.23
C GLY A 187 14.36 8.32 -2.39
N LYS A 188 13.68 9.36 -1.90
CA LYS A 188 12.44 9.24 -1.14
C LYS A 188 11.28 8.74 -1.99
N THR A 189 11.14 9.24 -3.22
CA THR A 189 10.20 8.72 -4.22
C THR A 189 10.41 7.23 -4.46
N ASN A 190 11.66 6.81 -4.72
CA ASN A 190 11.97 5.41 -4.99
C ASN A 190 11.70 4.51 -3.77
N GLN A 191 12.05 4.95 -2.56
CA GLN A 191 11.77 4.18 -1.35
C GLN A 191 10.26 4.01 -1.12
N PHE A 192 9.48 5.07 -1.30
CA PHE A 192 8.05 4.97 -1.11
C PHE A 192 7.36 4.14 -2.22
N ALA A 193 7.63 4.43 -3.49
CA ALA A 193 6.96 3.76 -4.60
C ALA A 193 7.41 2.30 -4.77
N LEU A 194 8.72 2.04 -4.76
CA LEU A 194 9.29 0.73 -5.11
C LEU A 194 9.54 -0.17 -3.91
N GLN A 195 9.78 0.38 -2.72
CA GLN A 195 10.14 -0.42 -1.54
C GLN A 195 9.01 -0.50 -0.51
N PHE A 196 8.09 0.45 -0.48
CA PHE A 196 6.90 0.38 0.38
C PHE A 196 5.67 -0.05 -0.41
N PHE A 197 5.25 0.74 -1.41
CA PHE A 197 4.00 0.51 -2.12
C PHE A 197 4.02 -0.70 -3.05
N ALA A 198 5.10 -0.90 -3.83
CA ALA A 198 5.16 -1.97 -4.83
C ALA A 198 4.90 -3.36 -4.23
N TRP A 199 5.41 -3.65 -3.03
CA TRP A 199 5.18 -4.96 -2.39
C TRP A 199 3.72 -5.16 -1.95
N ILE A 200 3.04 -4.09 -1.53
CA ILE A 200 1.59 -4.13 -1.24
C ILE A 200 0.80 -4.41 -2.53
N ALA A 201 1.16 -3.73 -3.62
CA ALA A 201 0.53 -3.95 -4.92
C ALA A 201 0.79 -5.39 -5.42
N VAL A 202 2.03 -5.86 -5.35
CA VAL A 202 2.41 -7.24 -5.71
C VAL A 202 1.65 -8.27 -4.88
N ALA A 203 1.42 -8.03 -3.57
CA ALA A 203 0.61 -8.92 -2.74
C ALA A 203 -0.80 -9.09 -3.31
N ASN A 204 -1.46 -7.98 -3.66
CA ASN A 204 -2.81 -7.99 -4.20
C ASN A 204 -2.87 -8.70 -5.57
N TYR A 205 -1.99 -8.31 -6.50
CA TYR A 205 -1.99 -8.84 -7.85
C TYR A 205 -1.52 -10.30 -7.92
N ALA A 206 -0.56 -10.72 -7.10
CA ALA A 206 -0.15 -12.12 -7.05
C ALA A 206 -1.29 -13.04 -6.62
N MET A 207 -2.11 -12.62 -5.65
CA MET A 207 -3.28 -13.40 -5.23
C MET A 207 -4.33 -13.45 -6.34
N MET A 208 -4.60 -12.32 -7.00
CA MET A 208 -5.53 -12.27 -8.12
C MET A 208 -5.11 -13.25 -9.23
N TYR A 209 -3.83 -13.26 -9.60
CA TYR A 209 -3.27 -14.16 -10.60
C TYR A 209 -3.35 -15.65 -10.22
N LEU A 210 -3.06 -15.98 -8.96
CA LEU A 210 -3.08 -17.38 -8.51
C LEU A 210 -4.49 -17.93 -8.38
N ARG A 211 -5.46 -17.08 -8.02
CA ARG A 211 -6.83 -17.48 -7.75
C ARG A 211 -7.68 -17.53 -9.01
N TYR A 212 -7.52 -16.55 -9.90
CA TYR A 212 -8.40 -16.35 -11.05
C TYR A 212 -7.67 -16.51 -12.37
N ASP A 213 -8.39 -16.94 -13.40
CA ASP A 213 -7.90 -16.98 -14.77
C ASP A 213 -7.85 -15.55 -15.36
N VAL A 214 -6.73 -14.87 -15.13
CA VAL A 214 -6.48 -13.50 -15.60
C VAL A 214 -5.21 -13.46 -16.45
N GLY A 215 -5.25 -12.71 -17.54
CA GLY A 215 -4.10 -12.48 -18.41
C GLY A 215 -2.92 -11.89 -17.65
N ILE A 216 -1.75 -12.53 -17.76
CA ILE A 216 -0.52 -12.08 -17.09
C ILE A 216 -0.08 -10.68 -17.57
N PHE A 217 -0.28 -10.37 -18.85
CA PHE A 217 0.09 -9.07 -19.42
C PHE A 217 -0.74 -7.93 -18.84
N ASP A 218 -2.06 -8.09 -18.78
CA ASP A 218 -3.00 -7.15 -18.18
C ASP A 218 -2.63 -6.85 -16.74
N LEU A 219 -2.34 -7.91 -15.98
CA LEU A 219 -1.99 -7.81 -14.57
C LEU A 219 -0.65 -7.11 -14.34
N LEU A 220 0.37 -7.43 -15.16
CA LEU A 220 1.67 -6.77 -15.10
C LEU A 220 1.58 -5.31 -15.53
N ALA A 221 0.79 -5.00 -16.56
CA ALA A 221 0.58 -3.64 -17.03
C ALA A 221 -0.16 -2.82 -15.96
N ARG A 222 -1.20 -3.38 -15.33
CA ARG A 222 -1.94 -2.75 -14.22
C ARG A 222 -1.05 -2.50 -13.01
N LEU A 223 -0.26 -3.50 -12.60
CA LEU A 223 0.74 -3.37 -11.53
C LEU A 223 1.78 -2.29 -11.86
N GLY A 224 2.30 -2.28 -13.08
CA GLY A 224 3.29 -1.31 -13.55
C GLY A 224 2.74 0.12 -13.54
N LEU A 225 1.50 0.31 -14.01
CA LEU A 225 0.82 1.61 -14.00
C LEU A 225 0.52 2.10 -12.59
N ASP A 226 0.12 1.23 -11.67
CA ASP A 226 -0.12 1.61 -10.28
C ASP A 226 1.18 2.04 -9.59
N ILE A 227 2.27 1.31 -9.80
CA ILE A 227 3.60 1.68 -9.29
C ILE A 227 4.05 3.01 -9.91
N ALA A 228 3.87 3.19 -11.22
CA ALA A 228 4.21 4.43 -11.92
C ALA A 228 3.36 5.61 -11.41
N ALA A 229 2.07 5.41 -11.15
CA ALA A 229 1.18 6.42 -10.61
C ALA A 229 1.65 6.91 -9.25
N VAL A 230 2.01 5.98 -8.35
CA VAL A 230 2.57 6.32 -7.03
C VAL A 230 3.91 7.01 -7.16
N TRP A 231 4.77 6.56 -8.06
CA TRP A 231 6.06 7.19 -8.31
C TRP A 231 5.89 8.65 -8.78
N ILE A 232 5.05 8.88 -9.79
CA ILE A 232 4.75 10.21 -10.33
C ILE A 232 4.13 11.10 -9.26
N ALA A 233 3.09 10.64 -8.57
CA ALA A 233 2.43 11.41 -7.51
C ALA A 233 3.42 11.81 -6.40
N THR A 234 4.24 10.86 -5.95
CA THR A 234 5.25 11.11 -4.91
C THR A 234 6.30 12.11 -5.38
N PHE A 235 6.76 12.00 -6.64
CA PHE A 235 7.71 12.92 -7.24
C PHE A 235 7.14 14.35 -7.30
N ILE A 236 5.92 14.51 -7.81
CA ILE A 236 5.17 15.77 -7.91
C ILE A 236 5.04 16.41 -6.53
N VAL A 237 4.57 15.63 -5.53
CA VAL A 237 4.40 16.10 -4.17
C VAL A 237 5.73 16.57 -3.59
N LEU A 238 6.81 15.82 -3.74
CA LEU A 238 8.11 16.21 -3.17
C LEU A 238 8.75 17.42 -3.84
N HIS A 239 8.57 17.61 -5.15
CA HIS A 239 9.17 18.74 -5.88
C HIS A 239 8.39 20.05 -5.71
N TRP A 240 7.07 19.96 -5.52
CA TRP A 240 6.20 21.14 -5.38
C TRP A 240 5.60 21.29 -3.98
N GLN A 241 6.05 20.50 -3.02
CA GLN A 241 5.84 20.80 -1.61
C GLN A 241 6.67 22.04 -1.28
N ILE A 242 6.00 23.18 -1.14
CA ILE A 242 6.59 24.34 -0.50
C ILE A 242 6.99 23.87 0.89
N ASN A 243 8.30 23.77 1.15
CA ASN A 243 8.78 23.70 2.51
C ASN A 243 8.32 25.00 3.17
N GLU A 244 7.17 24.97 3.84
CA GLU A 244 6.85 25.98 4.84
C GLU A 244 8.05 25.97 5.78
N ARG A 245 8.94 26.95 5.59
CA ARG A 245 10.13 27.11 6.39
C ARG A 245 9.61 27.27 7.81
N THR A 246 9.67 26.22 8.61
CA THR A 246 9.57 26.36 10.05
C THR A 246 10.63 27.39 10.42
N PRO A 247 10.28 28.56 10.97
CA PRO A 247 11.28 29.51 11.42
C PRO A 247 12.23 28.75 12.35
N VAL A 248 13.52 28.83 12.04
CA VAL A 248 14.56 28.33 12.93
C VAL A 248 14.54 29.28 14.11
N TYR A 249 13.78 28.94 15.16
CA TYR A 249 13.97 29.59 16.44
C TYR A 249 15.38 29.24 16.89
N PRO A 250 16.23 30.23 17.23
CA PRO A 250 17.54 29.95 17.78
C PRO A 250 17.38 29.04 19.00
N LEU A 251 18.24 28.03 19.10
CA LEU A 251 18.32 27.18 20.28
C LEU A 251 18.52 28.09 21.48
N ASP A 252 17.59 28.04 22.43
CA ASP A 252 17.73 28.75 23.70
C ASP A 252 18.91 28.12 24.44
N THR A 253 20.07 28.77 24.34
CA THR A 253 21.34 28.34 24.93
C THR A 253 21.34 28.39 26.45
N ASN A 254 20.22 28.75 27.07
CA ASN A 254 20.08 28.93 28.51
C ASN A 254 19.59 27.69 29.27
N SER A 255 19.48 26.52 28.63
CA SER A 255 19.08 25.26 29.28
C SER A 255 20.23 24.31 29.60
N GLN A 256 21.47 24.81 29.58
CA GLN A 256 22.66 24.09 30.05
C GLN A 256 23.37 24.88 31.17
N ILE A 257 22.68 25.13 32.29
CA ILE A 257 23.29 25.31 33.62
C ILE A 257 22.36 24.64 34.64
#